data_AF-A0A948BQY0-F1
#
_entry.id   AF-A0A948BQY0-F1
#
_cell.length_a   1.000
_cell.length_b   1.000
_cell.length_c   1.000
_cell.angle_alpha   90.00
_cell.angle_beta   90.00
_cell.angle_gamma   90.00
#
_symmetry.space_group_name_H-M   'P 1'
#
loop_
_entity.id
_entity.type
_entity.pdbx_description
1 polymer ?
#
loop_
_entity_poly.entity_id
_entity_poly.type
_entity_poly.pdbx_seq_one_letter_code
_entity_poly.pdbx_strand_id
1 'polypeptide(L)' 'MENIVGLKNLRENMVDYIKRIAKGESFIVFKQAKPLFRISPLKGEQWEEIIDFTKIKKHGVDINEILSRL' A
#
# COMPACT_ATOMS: atom_id res chain seq x y z
N MET A 1 3.11 14.25 10.76
CA MET A 1 3.55 13.59 12.00
C MET A 1 3.26 12.11 11.84
N GLU A 2 4.26 11.24 11.98
CA GLU A 2 4.06 9.80 11.81
C GLU A 2 3.37 9.25 13.06
N ASN A 3 2.14 8.75 12.91
CA ASN A 3 1.41 8.11 14.01
C ASN A 3 1.97 6.71 14.23
N ILE A 4 2.96 6.60 15.11
CA ILE A 4 3.63 5.34 15.46
C ILE A 4 2.88 4.65 16.60
N VAL A 5 2.59 3.36 16.45
CA VAL A 5 1.89 2.55 17.46
C VAL A 5 2.60 1.21 17.70
N GLY A 6 2.64 0.77 18.95
CA GLY A 6 3.13 -0.56 19.29
C GLY A 6 2.07 -1.65 19.06
N LEU A 7 2.48 -2.83 18.59
CA LEU A 7 1.57 -3.97 18.34
C LEU A 7 0.72 -4.37 19.55
N LYS A 8 1.24 -4.22 20.78
CA LYS A 8 0.48 -4.49 22.00
C LYS A 8 -0.67 -3.48 22.15
N ASN A 9 -0.37 -2.19 22.05
CA ASN A 9 -1.35 -1.12 22.19
C ASN A 9 -2.43 -1.18 21.10
N LEU A 10 -2.07 -1.47 19.85
CA LEU A 10 -3.02 -1.69 18.75
C LEU A 10 -4.01 -2.83 19.08
N ARG A 11 -3.53 -3.96 19.60
CA ARG A 11 -4.38 -5.11 19.96
C ARG A 11 -5.32 -4.79 21.11
N GLU A 12 -4.84 -4.07 22.11
CA GLU A 12 -5.63 -3.69 23.29
C GLU A 12 -6.68 -2.62 22.98
N ASN A 13 -6.46 -1.78 21.95
CA ASN A 13 -7.32 -0.63 21.62
C ASN A 13 -7.89 -0.68 20.19
N MET A 14 -8.08 -1.88 19.63
CA MET A 14 -8.45 -2.08 18.22
C MET A 14 -9.68 -1.26 17.78
N VAL A 15 -10.70 -1.17 18.64
CA VAL A 15 -11.95 -0.45 18.34
C VAL A 15 -11.72 1.06 18.14
N ASP A 16 -10.83 1.66 18.93
CA ASP A 16 -10.48 3.08 18.77
C ASP A 16 -9.72 3.31 17.46
N TYR A 17 -8.74 2.44 17.18
CA TYR A 17 -7.98 2.50 15.94
C TYR A 17 -8.88 2.34 14.71
N ILE A 18 -9.86 1.43 14.72
CA ILE A 18 -10.84 1.29 13.63
C ILE A 18 -11.57 2.62 13.38
N LYS A 19 -12.06 3.29 14.43
CA LYS A 19 -12.76 4.58 14.31
C LYS A 19 -11.86 5.67 13.74
N ARG A 20 -10.59 5.71 14.16
CA ARG A 20 -9.61 6.70 13.70
C ARG A 20 -9.19 6.45 12.26
N ILE A 21 -8.95 5.19 11.90
CA ILE A 21 -8.67 4.78 10.53
C ILE A 21 -9.85 5.10 9.61
N ALA A 22 -11.08 4.83 10.03
CA ALA A 22 -12.28 5.20 9.26
C ALA A 22 -12.40 6.73 9.00
N LYS A 23 -11.78 7.56 9.84
CA LYS A 23 -11.73 9.03 9.69
C LYS A 23 -10.57 9.52 8.81
N GLY A 24 -9.74 8.63 8.27
CA GLY A 24 -8.64 9.02 7.40
C GLY A 24 -7.24 8.84 8.01
N GLU A 25 -7.13 8.48 9.29
CA GLU A 25 -5.83 8.35 9.94
C GLU A 25 -5.09 7.08 9.50
N SER A 26 -3.76 7.19 9.38
CA SER A 26 -2.87 6.06 9.09
C SER A 26 -1.85 5.89 10.20
N PHE A 27 -1.45 4.65 10.47
CA PHE A 27 -0.56 4.27 11.57
C PHE A 27 0.55 3.33 11.09
N ILE A 28 1.78 3.52 11.57
CA ILE A 28 2.86 2.55 11.40
C ILE A 28 2.99 1.73 12.68
N VAL A 29 2.86 0.42 12.55
CA VAL A 29 2.85 -0.53 13.66
C VAL A 29 4.24 -1.08 13.89
N PHE A 30 4.73 -0.99 15.13
CA PHE A 30 6.05 -1.45 15.54
C PHE A 30 5.99 -2.61 16.54
N LYS A 31 7.02 -3.45 16.53
CA LYS A 31 7.32 -4.44 17.59
C LYS A 31 8.83 -4.46 17.82
N GLN A 32 9.26 -4.31 19.08
CA GLN A 32 10.69 -4.33 19.46
C GLN A 32 11.54 -3.37 18.60
N ALA A 33 11.09 -2.11 18.49
CA ALA A 33 11.71 -1.05 17.67
C ALA A 33 11.84 -1.34 16.16
N LYS A 34 11.19 -2.40 15.65
CA LYS A 34 11.12 -2.69 14.21
C LYS A 34 9.73 -2.38 13.65
N PRO A 35 9.62 -1.67 12.52
CA PRO A 35 8.35 -1.49 11.84
C PRO A 35 7.88 -2.84 11.27
N LEU A 36 6.59 -3.13 11.41
CA LEU A 36 5.97 -4.37 10.91
C LEU A 36 5.13 -4.11 9.66
N PHE A 37 4.17 -3.18 9.77
CA PHE A 37 3.24 -2.84 8.69
C PHE A 37 2.59 -1.49 8.96
N ARG A 38 1.94 -0.94 7.93
CA ARG A 38 1.10 0.27 8.03
C ARG A 38 -0.36 -0.15 7.94
N ILE A 39 -1.21 0.41 8.81
CA ILE A 39 -2.66 0.34 8.65
C ILE A 39 -3.14 1.74 8.25
N SER A 40 -3.93 1.80 7.19
CA SER A 40 -4.47 3.04 6.65
C SER A 40 -5.92 2.83 6.21
N PRO A 41 -6.69 3.90 6.04
CA PRO A 41 -8.03 3.79 5.48
C PRO A 41 -7.90 3.23 4.06
N LEU A 42 -8.90 2.46 3.64
CA LEU A 42 -9.05 2.12 2.24
C LEU A 42 -9.38 3.41 1.50
N LYS A 43 -8.39 3.97 0.78
CA LYS A 43 -8.66 5.04 -0.19
C LYS A 43 -9.16 4.34 -1.45
N GLY A 44 -10.35 4.74 -1.90
CA GLY A 44 -11.07 4.26 -3.08
C GLY A 44 -10.36 3.13 -3.83
N GLU A 45 -10.83 1.90 -3.64
CA GLU A 45 -10.42 0.71 -4.40
C GLU A 45 -10.78 0.80 -5.91
N GLN A 46 -10.83 2.02 -6.45
CA GLN A 46 -10.79 2.27 -7.87
C GLN A 46 -9.32 2.28 -8.26
N TRP A 47 -8.85 1.14 -8.76
CA TRP A 47 -7.65 1.13 -9.56
C TRP A 47 -7.83 2.14 -10.70
N GLU A 48 -7.13 3.26 -10.61
CA GLU A 48 -7.04 4.21 -11.71
C GLU A 48 -6.06 3.63 -12.73
N GLU A 49 -6.46 3.54 -13.99
CA GLU A 49 -5.57 3.16 -15.08
C GLU A 49 -4.51 4.27 -15.24
N ILE A 50 -3.36 4.10 -14.59
CA ILE A 50 -2.26 5.08 -14.64
C ILE A 50 -1.72 5.20 -16.07
N ILE A 51 -1.66 4.09 -16.80
CA ILE A 51 -1.21 4.04 -18.20
C ILE A 51 -1.67 2.74 -18.89
N ASP A 52 -2.24 2.87 -20.09
CA ASP A 52 -2.53 1.74 -20.97
C ASP A 52 -1.35 1.53 -21.93
N PHE A 53 -0.49 0.56 -21.66
CA PHE A 53 0.65 0.29 -22.54
C PHE A 53 0.23 -0.19 -23.95
N THR A 54 -1.02 -0.65 -24.12
CA THR A 54 -1.56 -1.01 -25.44
C THR A 54 -1.90 0.22 -26.28
N LYS A 55 -2.20 1.38 -25.66
CA LYS A 55 -2.33 2.66 -26.38
C LYS A 55 -1.01 3.16 -26.95
N ILE A 56 0.11 2.78 -26.33
CA ILE A 56 1.46 3.19 -26.75
C ILE A 56 2.00 2.24 -27.83
N LYS A 57 1.81 0.93 -27.67
CA LYS A 57 2.20 -0.08 -28.67
C LYS A 57 1.14 -1.20 -28.71
N LYS A 58 0.15 -1.05 -29.60
CA LYS A 58 -1.01 -1.96 -29.73
C LYS A 58 -0.68 -3.45 -29.84
N HIS A 59 0.46 -3.78 -30.44
CA HIS A 59 0.86 -5.16 -30.69
C HIS A 59 1.88 -5.68 -29.65
N GLY A 60 2.17 -4.90 -28.60
CA GLY A 60 3.18 -5.25 -27.62
C GLY A 60 4.62 -5.19 -28.17
N VAL A 61 5.57 -5.71 -27.40
CA VAL A 61 6.97 -5.88 -27.82
C VAL A 61 7.23 -7.38 -27.90
N ASP A 62 7.90 -7.84 -28.96
CA ASP A 62 8.30 -9.24 -29.07
C ASP A 62 9.33 -9.54 -27.96
N ILE A 63 9.07 -10.58 -27.17
CA ILE A 63 9.94 -10.92 -26.04
C ILE A 63 11.35 -11.32 -26.49
N ASN A 64 11.50 -11.88 -27.70
CA ASN A 64 12.79 -12.25 -28.25
C ASN A 64 13.66 -11.03 -28.55
N GLU A 65 13.06 -9.90 -28.96
CA GLU A 65 13.78 -8.63 -29.18
C GLU A 65 14.40 -8.12 -27.86
N ILE A 66 13.66 -8.24 -26.76
CA ILE A 66 14.15 -7.82 -25.43
C ILE A 66 15.25 -8.75 -24.93
N LEU A 67 15.04 -10.06 -25.03
CA LEU A 67 15.99 -11.06 -24.55
C LEU A 67 17.31 -11.06 -25.32
N SER A 68 17.32 -10.61 -26.57
CA SER A 68 18.56 -10.48 -27.36
C SER A 68 19.57 -9.45 -26.81
N ARG A 69 19.18 -8.63 -25.82
CA ARG A 69 20.03 -7.60 -25.21
C ARG A 69 20.61 -8.01 -23.85
N LEU A 70 20.33 -9.22 -23.38
CA LEU A 70 20.84 -9.81 -22.13
C LEU A 70 21.88 -10.88 -22.44
#